data_AF-A0A853I4Z7-F1
#
_entry.id   AF-A0A853I4Z7-F1
#
_cell.length_a   1.000
_cell.length_b   1.000
_cell.length_c   1.000
_cell.angle_alpha   90.00
_cell.angle_beta   90.00
_cell.angle_gamma   90.00
#
_symmetry.space_group_name_H-M   'P 1'
#
loop_
_entity.id
_entity.type
_entity.pdbx_description
1 polymer ?
#
loop_
_entity_poly.entity_id
_entity_poly.type
_entity_poly.pdbx_seq_one_letter_code
_entity_poly.pdbx_strand_id
1 'polypeptide(L)'
;MDITNLEKRLSLSVPPEYSEILYSGKMPTGFDVKTLCVLNLELWSNLNESEIKNRFFLSGDGCGNYYFVETNRDAEVFLLSHDPVGIEKTGMVLDQFLKNAVQECPIMQDLEQGELAICRTDIPGESILNPIMLDEWLQAIENVQGINHLGYREGKNPFTGEVHRFDIPGYAVAETSEYSLCLGRVLTMESIGNNELAFKLAEELEANLIKGKS
;
A
#
# COMPACT_ATOMS: atom_id res chain seq x y z
N MET A 1 14.14 3.61 3.55
CA MET A 1 13.66 2.64 4.55
C MET A 1 14.43 1.33 4.38
N ASP A 2 14.73 0.61 5.47
CA ASP A 2 15.44 -0.67 5.47
C ASP A 2 14.69 -1.74 6.30
N ILE A 3 15.22 -2.97 6.35
CA ILE A 3 14.64 -4.12 7.06
C ILE A 3 14.44 -3.81 8.55
N THR A 4 15.44 -3.22 9.21
CA THR A 4 15.36 -2.87 10.63
C THR A 4 14.19 -1.93 10.93
N ASN A 5 13.94 -0.98 10.03
CA ASN A 5 12.78 -0.09 10.15
C ASN A 5 11.46 -0.82 9.89
N LEU A 6 11.44 -1.80 8.97
CA LEU A 6 10.28 -2.66 8.73
C LEU A 6 9.92 -3.46 9.98
N GLU A 7 10.90 -4.13 10.60
CA GLU A 7 10.67 -4.93 11.81
C GLU A 7 10.09 -4.10 12.96
N LYS A 8 10.60 -2.87 13.14
CA LYS A 8 10.07 -1.93 14.12
C LYS A 8 8.62 -1.54 13.84
N ARG A 9 8.28 -1.25 12.57
CA ARG A 9 6.91 -0.85 12.19
C ARG A 9 5.91 -1.98 12.32
N LEU A 10 6.31 -3.20 11.95
CA LEU A 10 5.44 -4.37 12.01
C LEU A 10 5.42 -5.04 13.38
N SER A 11 6.33 -4.67 14.29
CA SER A 11 6.59 -5.40 15.54
C SER A 11 6.80 -6.90 15.29
N LEU A 12 7.49 -7.22 14.20
CA LEU A 12 7.68 -8.57 13.66
C LEU A 12 9.13 -8.75 13.24
N SER A 13 9.72 -9.92 13.49
CA SER A 13 11.07 -10.25 13.01
C SER A 13 11.04 -10.73 11.57
N VAL A 14 12.00 -10.28 10.77
CA VAL A 14 12.23 -10.83 9.44
C VAL A 14 12.91 -12.20 9.57
N PRO A 15 12.48 -13.21 8.81
CA PRO A 15 13.11 -14.53 8.83
C PRO A 15 14.63 -14.44 8.59
N PRO A 16 15.48 -15.11 9.39
CA PRO A 16 16.94 -15.04 9.26
C PRO A 16 17.43 -15.40 7.86
N GLU A 17 16.89 -16.46 7.26
CA GLU A 17 17.25 -16.93 5.92
C GLU A 17 16.93 -15.89 4.85
N TYR A 18 15.86 -15.13 5.05
CA TYR A 18 15.50 -14.03 4.17
C TYR A 18 16.51 -12.88 4.33
N SER A 19 16.85 -12.51 5.57
CA SER A 19 17.84 -11.48 5.87
C SER A 19 19.21 -11.80 5.27
N GLU A 20 19.66 -13.04 5.37
CA GLU A 20 20.93 -13.50 4.76
C GLU A 20 20.95 -13.29 3.25
N ILE A 21 19.86 -13.61 2.55
CA ILE A 21 19.76 -13.40 1.10
C ILE A 21 19.79 -11.91 0.78
N LEU A 22 19.05 -11.08 1.53
CA LEU A 22 19.05 -9.62 1.34
C LEU A 22 20.45 -9.02 1.49
N TYR A 23 21.21 -9.42 2.53
CA TYR A 23 22.56 -8.91 2.79
C TYR A 23 23.64 -9.52 1.90
N SER A 24 23.39 -10.69 1.29
CA SER A 24 24.34 -11.34 0.40
C SER A 24 24.52 -10.63 -0.96
N GLY A 25 23.59 -9.72 -1.31
CA GLY A 25 23.57 -9.02 -2.60
C GLY A 25 23.22 -9.91 -3.80
N LYS A 26 22.85 -11.18 -3.56
CA LYS A 26 22.45 -12.15 -4.60
C LYS A 26 20.93 -12.27 -4.70
N MET A 27 20.26 -11.13 -4.81
CA MET A 27 18.81 -11.12 -4.97
C MET A 27 18.43 -11.78 -6.30
N PRO A 28 17.44 -12.70 -6.31
CA PRO A 28 16.72 -13.03 -7.53
C PRO A 28 16.15 -11.75 -8.16
N THR A 29 16.05 -11.72 -9.48
CA THR A 29 15.54 -10.57 -10.22
C THR A 29 14.17 -10.14 -9.67
N GLY A 30 14.03 -8.88 -9.28
CA GLY A 30 12.77 -8.30 -8.78
C GLY A 30 12.61 -8.29 -7.26
N PHE A 31 13.45 -9.00 -6.49
CA PHE A 31 13.44 -8.93 -5.03
C PHE A 31 14.38 -7.85 -4.53
N ASP A 32 13.87 -6.64 -4.33
CA ASP A 32 14.61 -5.61 -3.61
C ASP A 32 13.98 -5.33 -2.23
N VAL A 33 14.81 -4.90 -1.29
CA VAL A 33 14.40 -4.62 0.11
C VAL A 33 13.23 -3.65 0.17
N LYS A 34 13.21 -2.67 -0.73
CA LYS A 34 12.19 -1.63 -0.74
C LYS A 34 10.85 -2.23 -1.15
N THR A 35 10.83 -3.03 -2.20
CA THR A 35 9.60 -3.63 -2.71
C THR A 35 8.94 -4.56 -1.67
N LEU A 36 9.75 -5.32 -0.94
CA LEU A 36 9.29 -6.12 0.19
C LEU A 36 8.73 -5.29 1.35
N CYS A 37 9.40 -4.18 1.69
CA CYS A 37 8.92 -3.28 2.74
C CYS A 37 7.53 -2.75 2.38
N VAL A 38 7.35 -2.32 1.14
CA VAL A 38 6.05 -1.83 0.66
C VAL A 38 5.00 -2.94 0.76
N LEU A 39 5.25 -4.12 0.19
CA LEU A 39 4.32 -5.25 0.22
C LEU A 39 3.82 -5.53 1.64
N ASN A 40 4.74 -5.69 2.59
CA ASN A 40 4.36 -6.03 3.95
C ASN A 40 3.58 -4.89 4.61
N LEU A 41 3.99 -3.64 4.44
CA LEU A 41 3.26 -2.50 5.03
C LEU A 41 1.86 -2.32 4.43
N GLU A 42 1.71 -2.54 3.12
CA GLU A 42 0.41 -2.42 2.43
C GLU A 42 -0.55 -3.51 2.91
N LEU A 43 -0.09 -4.77 2.97
CA LEU A 43 -0.90 -5.87 3.47
C LEU A 43 -1.27 -5.68 4.95
N TRP A 44 -0.34 -5.20 5.77
CA TRP A 44 -0.63 -4.88 7.17
C TRP A 44 -1.62 -3.73 7.36
N SER A 45 -1.76 -2.84 6.37
CA SER A 45 -2.72 -1.73 6.41
C SER A 45 -4.12 -2.12 5.93
N ASN A 46 -4.24 -3.19 5.13
CA ASN A 46 -5.47 -3.55 4.43
C ASN A 46 -6.11 -4.87 4.90
N LEU A 47 -5.33 -5.82 5.42
CA LEU A 47 -5.84 -7.12 5.87
C LEU A 47 -6.16 -7.10 7.37
N ASN A 48 -7.05 -8.01 7.80
CA ASN A 48 -7.42 -8.10 9.20
C ASN A 48 -6.27 -8.68 10.04
N GLU A 49 -6.21 -8.35 11.34
CA GLU A 49 -5.13 -8.83 12.23
C GLU A 49 -4.98 -10.37 12.17
N SER A 50 -6.08 -11.11 12.11
CA SER A 50 -6.05 -12.58 12.01
C SER A 50 -5.36 -13.11 10.75
N GLU A 51 -5.33 -12.31 9.68
CA GLU A 51 -4.77 -12.67 8.37
C GLU A 51 -3.29 -12.29 8.23
N ILE A 52 -2.76 -11.45 9.11
CA ILE A 52 -1.38 -10.92 9.03
C ILE A 52 -0.53 -11.26 10.26
N LYS A 53 -1.16 -11.62 11.38
CA LYS A 53 -0.45 -11.89 12.63
C LYS A 53 0.56 -13.01 12.46
N ASN A 54 1.81 -12.72 12.87
CA ASN A 54 2.96 -13.63 12.77
C ASN A 54 3.29 -14.07 11.34
N ARG A 55 2.92 -13.30 10.32
CA ARG A 55 3.19 -13.62 8.91
C ARG A 55 4.09 -12.58 8.30
N PHE A 56 5.12 -13.06 7.60
CA PHE A 56 6.02 -12.24 6.81
C PHE A 56 5.80 -12.57 5.34
N PHE A 57 5.29 -11.60 4.58
CA PHE A 57 4.95 -11.78 3.17
C PHE A 57 6.18 -11.64 2.30
N LEU A 58 6.31 -12.55 1.33
CA LEU A 58 7.48 -12.67 0.45
C LEU A 58 7.20 -12.10 -0.94
N SER A 59 6.02 -12.41 -1.49
CA SER A 59 5.62 -12.04 -2.86
C SER A 59 4.10 -12.18 -3.01
N GLY A 60 3.56 -11.68 -4.12
CA GLY A 60 2.19 -11.94 -4.56
C GLY A 60 2.12 -12.04 -6.09
N ASP A 61 1.01 -12.55 -6.60
CA ASP A 61 0.78 -12.76 -8.05
C ASP A 61 -0.08 -11.66 -8.70
N GLY A 62 -0.40 -10.59 -7.95
CA GLY A 62 -1.27 -9.51 -8.41
C GLY A 62 -2.77 -9.84 -8.48
N CYS A 63 -3.16 -11.09 -8.17
CA CYS A 63 -4.55 -11.56 -8.18
C CYS A 63 -5.11 -11.79 -6.76
N GLY A 64 -4.44 -11.22 -5.76
CA GLY A 64 -4.81 -11.38 -4.34
C GLY A 64 -4.22 -12.62 -3.67
N ASN A 65 -3.33 -13.38 -4.35
CA ASN A 65 -2.64 -14.49 -3.74
C ASN A 65 -1.26 -14.06 -3.24
N TYR A 66 -0.94 -14.41 -1.99
CA TYR A 66 0.29 -13.95 -1.33
C TYR A 66 1.07 -15.10 -0.71
N TYR A 67 2.36 -15.17 -1.01
CA TYR A 67 3.29 -16.11 -0.41
C TYR A 67 3.84 -15.53 0.88
N PHE A 68 3.88 -16.32 1.95
CA PHE A 68 4.38 -15.87 3.25
C PHE A 68 5.06 -17.01 4.01
N VAL A 69 5.81 -16.64 5.05
CA VAL A 69 6.24 -17.56 6.10
C VAL A 69 5.65 -17.14 7.43
N GLU A 70 5.44 -18.11 8.32
CA GLU A 70 5.06 -17.83 9.69
C GLU A 70 6.32 -17.61 10.54
N THR A 71 6.39 -16.50 11.27
CA THR A 71 7.60 -16.10 12.01
C THR A 71 7.89 -16.93 13.26
N ASN A 72 6.96 -17.83 13.61
CA ASN A 72 7.04 -18.73 14.76
C ASN A 72 7.18 -20.21 14.37
N ARG A 73 7.41 -20.52 13.08
CA ARG A 73 7.60 -21.88 12.57
C ARG A 73 8.89 -22.01 11.78
N ASP A 74 9.24 -23.26 11.47
CA ASP A 74 10.28 -23.57 10.49
C ASP A 74 10.00 -22.83 9.16
N ALA A 75 11.03 -22.59 8.36
CA ALA A 75 11.01 -21.80 7.13
C ALA A 75 10.18 -22.43 5.97
N GLU A 76 9.00 -22.98 6.26
CA GLU A 76 7.97 -23.44 5.31
C GLU A 76 7.25 -22.24 4.71
N VAL A 77 7.02 -22.28 3.40
CA VAL A 77 6.28 -21.25 2.66
C VAL A 77 4.82 -21.65 2.53
N PHE A 78 3.94 -20.71 2.82
CA PHE A 78 2.50 -20.84 2.70
C PHE A 78 1.98 -19.89 1.63
N LEU A 79 0.80 -20.21 1.11
CA LEU A 79 0.04 -19.37 0.19
C LEU A 79 -1.24 -18.93 0.87
N LEU A 80 -1.48 -17.62 0.93
CA LEU A 80 -2.79 -17.05 1.22
C LEU A 80 -3.51 -16.89 -0.12
N SER A 81 -4.47 -17.78 -0.37
CA SER A 81 -5.29 -17.78 -1.59
C SER A 81 -6.49 -16.86 -1.43
N HIS A 82 -6.81 -16.09 -2.47
CA HIS A 82 -8.01 -15.25 -2.52
C HIS A 82 -9.25 -16.02 -2.98
N ASP A 83 -9.10 -17.07 -3.81
CA ASP A 83 -10.25 -17.84 -4.33
C ASP A 83 -9.95 -19.36 -4.49
N PRO A 84 -10.51 -20.24 -3.64
CA PRO A 84 -11.27 -19.92 -2.44
C PRO A 84 -10.37 -19.27 -1.38
N VAL A 85 -10.94 -18.35 -0.60
CA VAL A 85 -10.20 -17.70 0.50
C VAL A 85 -9.67 -18.77 1.48
N GLY A 86 -8.35 -18.82 1.68
CA GLY A 86 -7.76 -19.83 2.55
C GLY A 86 -6.23 -19.81 2.59
N ILE A 87 -5.67 -20.62 3.48
CA ILE A 87 -4.23 -20.82 3.59
C ILE A 87 -3.88 -22.21 3.11
N GLU A 88 -2.94 -22.29 2.17
CA GLU A 88 -2.47 -23.51 1.55
C GLU A 88 -1.00 -23.77 1.88
N LYS A 89 -0.66 -25.05 2.06
CA LYS A 89 0.73 -25.50 2.15
C LYS A 89 1.31 -25.61 0.75
N THR A 90 2.40 -24.91 0.48
CA THR A 90 3.08 -25.00 -0.82
C THR A 90 4.00 -26.23 -0.92
N GLY A 91 4.42 -26.78 0.22
CA GLY A 91 5.45 -27.82 0.28
C GLY A 91 6.87 -27.31 0.00
N MET A 92 7.05 -25.99 -0.20
CA MET A 92 8.35 -25.36 -0.42
C MET A 92 8.93 -24.85 0.90
N VAL A 93 10.25 -24.90 0.99
CA VAL A 93 11.02 -24.19 2.02
C VAL A 93 11.50 -22.84 1.47
N LEU A 94 11.75 -21.88 2.36
CA LEU A 94 12.05 -20.49 2.02
C LEU A 94 13.25 -20.36 1.06
N ASP A 95 14.35 -21.04 1.31
CA ASP A 95 15.53 -21.03 0.42
C ASP A 95 15.20 -21.55 -0.99
N GLN A 96 14.34 -22.57 -1.10
CA GLN A 96 13.90 -23.08 -2.40
C GLN A 96 12.96 -22.09 -3.10
N PHE A 97 12.04 -21.47 -2.35
CA PHE A 97 11.12 -20.47 -2.89
C PHE A 97 11.92 -19.29 -3.45
N LEU A 98 12.83 -18.72 -2.67
CA LEU A 98 13.59 -17.53 -3.07
C LEU A 98 14.45 -17.77 -4.31
N LYS A 99 14.99 -18.98 -4.51
CA LYS A 99 15.76 -19.30 -5.73
C LYS A 99 14.94 -19.28 -7.03
N ASN A 100 13.63 -19.51 -6.94
CA ASN A 100 12.77 -19.71 -8.11
C ASN A 100 11.70 -18.63 -8.25
N ALA A 101 11.42 -17.88 -7.19
CA ALA A 101 10.35 -16.92 -7.18
C ALA A 101 10.66 -15.73 -8.10
N VAL A 102 9.61 -15.22 -8.71
CA VAL A 102 9.58 -13.90 -9.36
C VAL A 102 8.65 -13.05 -8.52
N GLN A 103 9.05 -11.82 -8.22
CA GLN A 103 8.15 -10.87 -7.59
C GLN A 103 7.21 -10.30 -8.66
N GLU A 104 6.00 -10.85 -8.73
CA GLU A 104 5.01 -10.47 -9.75
C GLU A 104 4.11 -9.32 -9.29
N CYS A 105 3.90 -9.17 -7.98
CA CYS A 105 3.03 -8.13 -7.45
C CYS A 105 3.58 -6.75 -7.82
N PRO A 106 2.92 -6.00 -8.72
CA PRO A 106 3.17 -4.59 -8.77
C PRO A 106 2.63 -4.08 -7.43
N ILE A 107 3.52 -3.59 -6.58
CA ILE A 107 3.19 -2.42 -5.77
C ILE A 107 2.34 -1.52 -6.67
N MET A 108 1.27 -0.89 -6.17
CA MET A 108 0.50 0.10 -6.95
C MET A 108 1.39 1.30 -7.32
N GLN A 109 2.30 1.10 -8.28
CA GLN A 109 3.36 2.00 -8.69
C GLN A 109 2.82 2.94 -9.76
N ASP A 110 2.00 2.40 -10.66
CA ASP A 110 1.51 3.11 -11.82
C ASP A 110 0.10 3.65 -11.58
N LEU A 111 -0.02 4.96 -11.79
CA LEU A 111 -1.29 5.66 -11.83
C LEU A 111 -1.91 5.50 -13.21
N GLU A 112 -3.21 5.28 -13.27
CA GLU A 112 -3.95 5.24 -14.51
C GLU A 112 -3.98 6.62 -15.19
N GLN A 113 -4.23 6.64 -16.50
CA GLN A 113 -4.35 7.88 -17.24
C GLN A 113 -5.45 8.76 -16.64
N GLY A 114 -5.08 9.99 -16.26
CA GLY A 114 -6.00 10.94 -15.63
C GLY A 114 -6.08 10.81 -14.10
N GLU A 115 -5.27 9.97 -13.48
CA GLU A 115 -5.08 9.97 -12.02
C GLU A 115 -3.95 10.90 -11.60
N LEU A 116 -4.11 11.47 -10.39
CA LEU A 116 -3.11 12.26 -9.69
C LEU A 116 -2.80 11.61 -8.34
N ALA A 117 -1.52 11.60 -7.97
CA ALA A 117 -1.09 11.30 -6.61
C ALA A 117 -0.32 12.46 -5.99
N ILE A 118 -0.62 12.77 -4.74
CA ILE A 118 0.22 13.61 -3.89
C ILE A 118 0.97 12.69 -2.92
N CYS A 119 2.30 12.67 -3.01
CA CYS A 119 3.13 11.81 -2.18
C CYS A 119 4.55 12.37 -2.02
N ARG A 120 5.21 12.04 -0.91
CA ARG A 120 6.59 12.48 -0.62
C ARG A 120 7.67 11.73 -1.40
N THR A 121 7.31 10.64 -2.06
CA THR A 121 8.20 9.83 -2.90
C THR A 121 7.99 10.19 -4.37
N ASP A 122 8.99 9.90 -5.21
CA ASP A 122 8.90 10.08 -6.67
C ASP A 122 8.09 8.96 -7.35
N ILE A 123 7.80 7.88 -6.61
CA ILE A 123 7.03 6.73 -7.07
C ILE A 123 5.83 6.60 -6.13
N PRO A 124 4.57 6.75 -6.61
CA PRO A 124 3.37 6.67 -5.77
C PRO A 124 3.27 5.39 -4.96
N GLY A 125 3.65 4.26 -5.55
CA GLY A 125 3.68 2.96 -4.88
C GLY A 125 4.60 2.89 -3.66
N GLU A 126 5.61 3.74 -3.57
CA GLU A 126 6.56 3.77 -2.45
C GLU A 126 6.10 4.65 -1.28
N SER A 127 4.94 5.32 -1.40
CA SER A 127 4.49 6.35 -0.46
C SER A 127 4.36 5.84 0.97
N ILE A 128 4.01 4.57 1.17
CA ILE A 128 3.87 3.98 2.50
C ILE A 128 5.20 3.93 3.29
N LEU A 129 6.35 4.08 2.61
CA LEU A 129 7.67 4.14 3.22
C LEU A 129 8.00 5.51 3.79
N ASN A 130 7.38 6.57 3.26
CA ASN A 130 7.46 7.94 3.76
C ASN A 130 6.05 8.56 3.69
N PRO A 131 5.13 8.09 4.55
CA PRO A 131 3.71 8.38 4.39
C PRO A 131 3.40 9.84 4.69
N ILE A 132 2.40 10.38 3.99
CA ILE A 132 1.60 11.48 4.50
C ILE A 132 0.71 10.90 5.61
N MET A 133 0.86 11.42 6.82
CA MET A 133 0.07 11.00 7.97
C MET A 133 -1.31 11.66 7.95
N LEU A 134 -2.27 11.05 8.64
CA LEU A 134 -3.65 11.53 8.64
C LEU A 134 -3.77 12.95 9.25
N ASP A 135 -3.06 13.22 10.34
CA ASP A 135 -3.01 14.53 10.98
C ASP A 135 -2.41 15.61 10.06
N GLU A 136 -1.31 15.29 9.36
CA GLU A 136 -0.71 16.17 8.35
C GLU A 136 -1.69 16.47 7.22
N TRP A 137 -2.41 15.45 6.75
CA TRP A 137 -3.44 15.60 5.72
C TRP A 137 -4.60 16.50 6.16
N LEU A 138 -5.11 16.29 7.38
CA LEU A 138 -6.20 17.12 7.91
C LEU A 138 -5.77 18.57 8.07
N GLN A 139 -4.55 18.82 8.56
CA GLN A 139 -3.99 20.16 8.67
C GLN A 139 -3.87 20.84 7.29
N ALA A 140 -3.42 20.10 6.27
CA ALA A 140 -3.30 20.64 4.92
C ALA A 140 -4.65 21.03 4.32
N ILE A 141 -5.70 20.23 4.54
CA ILE A 141 -7.07 20.56 4.09
C ILE A 141 -7.58 21.83 4.77
N GLU A 142 -7.32 22.01 6.07
CA GLU A 142 -7.75 23.21 6.80
C GLU A 142 -7.13 24.50 6.25
N ASN A 143 -5.91 24.41 5.71
CA ASN A 143 -5.15 25.54 5.19
C ASN A 143 -5.45 25.86 3.71
N VAL A 144 -6.03 24.91 2.96
CA VAL A 144 -6.31 25.07 1.53
C VAL A 144 -7.81 25.31 1.29
N GLN A 145 -8.15 26.52 0.86
CA GLN A 145 -9.53 26.87 0.51
C GLN A 145 -10.04 26.03 -0.68
N GLY A 146 -11.30 25.58 -0.57
CA GLY A 146 -11.99 24.84 -1.64
C GLY A 146 -12.04 23.33 -1.45
N ILE A 147 -11.47 22.81 -0.35
CA ILE A 147 -11.56 21.40 0.04
C ILE A 147 -12.27 21.31 1.38
N ASN A 148 -13.15 20.33 1.52
CA ASN A 148 -13.82 20.00 2.77
C ASN A 148 -13.49 18.57 3.16
N HIS A 149 -12.99 18.39 4.38
CA HIS A 149 -12.88 17.07 4.97
C HIS A 149 -14.28 16.51 5.25
N LEU A 150 -14.52 15.26 4.82
CA LEU A 150 -15.75 14.54 5.13
C LEU A 150 -15.48 13.35 6.06
N GLY A 151 -14.40 12.60 5.82
CA GLY A 151 -14.05 11.42 6.60
C GLY A 151 -14.93 10.19 6.33
N TYR A 152 -15.86 10.27 5.38
CA TYR A 152 -16.71 9.16 4.95
C TYR A 152 -17.19 9.34 3.52
N ARG A 153 -17.56 8.23 2.88
CA ARG A 153 -18.25 8.17 1.59
C ARG A 153 -19.60 7.49 1.77
N GLU A 154 -20.62 7.95 1.05
CA GLU A 154 -21.91 7.27 1.00
C GLU A 154 -22.04 6.47 -0.30
N GLY A 155 -22.58 5.26 -0.19
CA GLY A 155 -22.88 4.40 -1.34
C GLY A 155 -24.29 3.87 -1.23
N LYS A 156 -25.02 3.87 -2.35
CA LYS A 156 -26.38 3.35 -2.42
C LYS A 156 -26.36 1.90 -2.89
N ASN A 157 -26.97 1.01 -2.11
CA ASN A 157 -27.18 -0.37 -2.52
C ASN A 157 -28.07 -0.38 -3.79
N PRO A 158 -27.60 -0.95 -4.92
CA PRO A 158 -28.35 -0.90 -6.17
C PRO A 158 -29.62 -1.78 -6.16
N PHE A 159 -29.71 -2.74 -5.24
CA PHE A 159 -30.85 -3.67 -5.13
C PHE A 159 -31.88 -3.21 -4.10
N THR A 160 -31.44 -2.74 -2.92
CA THR A 160 -32.34 -2.36 -1.83
C THR A 160 -32.63 -0.86 -1.80
N GLY A 161 -31.78 -0.04 -2.42
CA GLY A 161 -31.85 1.42 -2.36
C GLY A 161 -31.39 2.03 -1.04
N GLU A 162 -30.94 1.21 -0.09
CA GLU A 162 -30.40 1.64 1.19
C GLU A 162 -29.09 2.42 1.01
N VAL A 163 -28.93 3.51 1.77
CA VAL A 163 -27.68 4.29 1.79
C VAL A 163 -26.80 3.75 2.89
N HIS A 164 -25.61 3.29 2.52
CA HIS A 164 -24.57 2.85 3.43
C HIS A 164 -23.50 3.92 3.54
N ARG A 165 -23.01 4.12 4.76
CA ARG A 165 -21.87 4.97 5.05
C ARG A 165 -20.63 4.10 5.17
N PHE A 166 -19.56 4.51 4.50
CA PHE A 166 -18.24 3.91 4.55
C PHE A 166 -17.29 4.94 5.16
N ASP A 167 -16.81 4.67 6.38
CA ASP A 167 -15.87 5.57 7.03
C ASP A 167 -14.51 5.47 6.34
N ILE A 168 -14.02 6.61 5.86
CA ILE A 168 -12.74 6.77 5.18
C ILE A 168 -12.09 8.01 5.80
N PRO A 169 -11.36 7.89 6.91
CA PRO A 169 -10.88 9.04 7.68
C PRO A 169 -10.10 10.07 6.85
N GLY A 170 -9.41 9.60 5.81
CA GLY A 170 -8.65 10.40 4.87
C GLY A 170 -9.44 11.01 3.70
N TYR A 171 -10.76 10.92 3.69
CA TYR A 171 -11.58 11.35 2.56
C TYR A 171 -11.99 12.83 2.65
N ALA A 172 -11.79 13.54 1.54
CA ALA A 172 -12.17 14.93 1.38
C ALA A 172 -12.72 15.20 -0.02
N VAL A 173 -13.48 16.30 -0.15
CA VAL A 173 -14.13 16.67 -1.42
C VAL A 173 -13.87 18.13 -1.74
N ALA A 174 -13.71 18.41 -3.02
CA ALA A 174 -13.82 19.75 -3.61
C ALA A 174 -15.01 19.77 -4.58
N GLU A 175 -15.29 20.92 -5.18
CA GLU A 175 -16.48 21.14 -6.03
C GLU A 175 -16.64 20.11 -7.15
N THR A 176 -15.53 19.62 -7.73
CA THR A 176 -15.55 18.70 -8.87
C THR A 176 -14.64 17.48 -8.70
N SER A 177 -14.11 17.25 -7.50
CA SER A 177 -13.12 16.21 -7.26
C SER A 177 -13.21 15.61 -5.86
N GLU A 178 -12.79 14.36 -5.77
CA GLU A 178 -12.67 13.62 -4.53
C GLU A 178 -11.18 13.38 -4.25
N TYR A 179 -10.80 13.44 -2.99
CA TYR A 179 -9.46 13.17 -2.51
C TYR A 179 -9.51 12.07 -1.46
N SER A 180 -8.63 11.09 -1.59
CA SER A 180 -8.54 9.98 -0.64
C SER A 180 -7.10 9.76 -0.21
N LEU A 181 -6.80 9.98 1.07
CA LEU A 181 -5.56 9.51 1.67
C LEU A 181 -5.61 7.98 1.83
N CYS A 182 -4.70 7.28 1.16
CA CYS A 182 -4.57 5.83 1.17
C CYS A 182 -3.09 5.45 1.09
N LEU A 183 -2.63 4.54 1.95
CA LEU A 183 -1.24 4.02 1.93
C LEU A 183 -0.16 5.11 1.87
N GLY A 184 -0.38 6.22 2.59
CA GLY A 184 0.56 7.34 2.68
C GLY A 184 0.59 8.30 1.49
N ARG A 185 -0.35 8.19 0.53
CA ARG A 185 -0.54 9.10 -0.61
C ARG A 185 -1.97 9.61 -0.69
N VAL A 186 -2.17 10.79 -1.23
CA VAL A 186 -3.50 11.30 -1.58
C VAL A 186 -3.76 11.01 -3.04
N LEU A 187 -4.87 10.35 -3.35
CA LEU A 187 -5.31 10.06 -4.72
C LEU A 187 -6.48 10.95 -5.11
N THR A 188 -6.47 11.44 -6.36
CA THR A 188 -7.57 12.21 -6.97
C THR A 188 -7.54 12.08 -8.50
N MET A 189 -8.54 12.62 -9.19
CA MET A 189 -8.65 12.59 -10.65
C MET A 189 -8.28 13.94 -11.28
N GLU A 190 -7.64 13.93 -12.45
CA GLU A 190 -7.40 15.12 -13.24
C GLU A 190 -8.72 15.73 -13.72
N SER A 191 -8.90 17.03 -13.47
CA SER A 191 -9.99 17.83 -14.05
C SER A 191 -9.56 19.29 -14.23
N ILE A 192 -10.31 20.03 -15.06
CA ILE A 192 -10.09 21.46 -15.30
C ILE A 192 -10.48 22.23 -14.03
N GLY A 193 -9.48 22.52 -13.18
CA GLY A 193 -9.64 23.18 -11.87
C GLY A 193 -8.95 22.40 -10.75
N ASN A 194 -9.00 21.06 -10.79
CA ASN A 194 -8.44 20.21 -9.74
C ASN A 194 -6.90 20.24 -9.68
N ASN A 195 -6.23 20.45 -10.81
CA ASN A 195 -4.76 20.49 -10.87
C ASN A 195 -4.16 21.59 -9.98
N GLU A 196 -4.77 22.79 -9.95
CA GLU A 196 -4.26 23.90 -9.14
C GLU A 196 -4.43 23.63 -7.65
N LEU A 197 -5.55 23.01 -7.29
CA LEU A 197 -5.86 22.65 -5.93
C LEU A 197 -4.97 21.51 -5.42
N ALA A 198 -4.76 20.48 -6.25
CA ALA A 198 -3.82 19.40 -5.97
C ALA A 198 -2.38 19.90 -5.84
N PHE A 199 -1.99 20.92 -6.63
CA PHE A 199 -0.67 21.55 -6.50
C PHE A 199 -0.51 22.28 -5.16
N LYS A 200 -1.49 23.10 -4.75
CA LYS A 200 -1.48 23.78 -3.44
C LYS A 200 -1.40 22.79 -2.27
N LEU A 201 -2.17 21.71 -2.34
CA LEU A 201 -2.08 20.63 -1.35
C LEU A 201 -0.69 19.98 -1.32
N ALA A 202 -0.08 19.75 -2.49
CA ALA A 202 1.27 19.19 -2.55
C ALA A 202 2.31 20.13 -1.92
N GLU A 203 2.19 21.44 -2.14
CA GLU A 203 3.06 22.44 -1.48
C GLU A 203 2.90 22.42 0.04
N GLU A 204 1.66 22.39 0.54
CA GLU A 204 1.35 22.37 1.99
C GLU A 204 1.86 21.09 2.68
N LEU A 205 1.84 19.97 1.96
CA LEU A 205 2.30 18.67 2.46
C LEU A 205 3.81 18.43 2.29
N GLU A 206 4.53 19.40 1.71
CA GLU A 206 5.92 19.25 1.28
C GLU A 206 6.12 17.98 0.42
N ALA A 207 5.21 17.77 -0.53
CA ALA A 207 5.07 16.56 -1.31
C ALA A 207 5.14 16.83 -2.82
N ASN A 208 5.28 15.77 -3.60
CA ASN A 208 5.24 15.80 -5.05
C ASN A 208 3.81 15.61 -5.56
N LEU A 209 3.46 16.27 -6.67
CA LEU A 209 2.28 15.96 -7.47
C LEU A 209 2.69 15.12 -8.68
N ILE A 210 2.25 13.87 -8.72
CA ILE A 210 2.56 12.89 -9.76
C ILE A 210 1.32 12.64 -10.61
N LYS A 211 1.52 12.55 -11.93
CA LYS A 211 0.47 12.30 -12.93
C LYS A 211 0.62 10.90 -13.51
N GLY A 212 -0.50 10.22 -13.73
CA GLY A 212 -0.54 9.00 -14.53
C GLY A 212 -0.02 9.24 -15.95
N LYS A 213 0.81 8.32 -16.44
CA LYS A 213 1.40 8.40 -17.78
C LYS A 213 0.46 7.74 -18.79
N SER A 214 0.29 8.40 -19.93
CA SER A 214 -0.40 7.89 -21.13
C SER A 214 0.43 6.83 -21.86
#